data_AF-A0A1A6HUF4-F1
#
_entry.id   AF-A0A1A6HUF4-F1
#
_cell.length_a   1.000
_cell.length_b   1.000
_cell.length_c   1.000
_cell.angle_alpha   90.00
_cell.angle_beta   90.00
_cell.angle_gamma   90.00
#
_symmetry.space_group_name_H-M   'P 1'
#
loop_
_entity.id
_entity.type
_entity.pdbx_description
1 polymer ?
#
loop_
_entity_poly.entity_id
_entity_poly.type
_entity_poly.pdbx_seq_one_letter_code
_entity_poly.pdbx_strand_id
1 'polypeptide(L)'
;IPLSVCHKSCGPGFRKIALENRVVCCYDCIPCPNNEISNETDVDQCVKCPENQYANTEKKHCLEKSVSFLAHEDPLGLALTITALCLSALTAVVLGVFVKNRDTPIVKANNRALSYTLLITLTICFLCSLLFIGRPNTATCILQQTIFGVAFTVALSTVLAKAITVVIAFKITFPGRMVRWLMISRAPNLIIPVCTLVQLVLCGIWMATSPPFIDQDAYAEPGHIIILCNKGSAVAFH
;
A
#
# COMPACT_ATOMS: atom_id res chain seq x y z
N ILE A 1 65.53 -7.75 10.33
CA ILE A 1 65.11 -9.07 10.85
C ILE A 1 63.73 -9.36 10.25
N PRO A 2 63.53 -10.37 9.39
CA PRO A 2 62.20 -10.69 8.88
C PRO A 2 61.36 -11.32 10.01
N LEU A 3 60.12 -10.87 10.16
CA LEU A 3 59.15 -11.53 11.05
C LEU A 3 58.72 -12.86 10.44
N SER A 4 58.94 -13.96 11.17
CA SER A 4 58.48 -15.30 10.79
C SER A 4 57.00 -15.47 11.13
N VAL A 5 56.13 -14.87 10.31
CA VAL A 5 54.67 -15.02 10.40
C VAL A 5 54.16 -16.00 9.35
N CYS A 6 53.24 -16.88 9.75
CA CYS A 6 52.68 -17.94 8.91
C CYS A 6 51.76 -17.39 7.80
N HIS A 7 51.07 -16.27 8.08
CA HIS A 7 50.23 -15.56 7.13
C HIS A 7 50.28 -14.04 7.38
N LYS A 8 49.90 -13.23 6.39
CA LYS A 8 49.73 -11.78 6.58
C LYS A 8 48.45 -11.51 7.38
N SER A 9 48.44 -10.42 8.15
CA SER A 9 47.24 -9.96 8.86
C SER A 9 46.04 -9.79 7.92
N CYS A 10 44.87 -10.22 8.38
CA CYS A 10 43.61 -10.05 7.66
C CYS A 10 43.19 -8.59 7.67
N GLY A 11 42.96 -8.04 6.48
CA GLY A 11 42.43 -6.68 6.32
C GLY A 11 40.94 -6.58 6.68
N PRO A 12 40.41 -5.34 6.78
CA PRO A 12 38.97 -5.11 6.95
C PRO A 12 38.15 -5.83 5.86
N GLY A 13 36.99 -6.36 6.24
CA GLY A 13 36.12 -7.19 5.40
C GLY A 13 36.38 -8.70 5.46
N PHE A 14 37.44 -9.12 6.17
CA PHE A 14 37.83 -10.52 6.33
C PHE A 14 37.91 -10.89 7.82
N ARG A 15 37.63 -12.17 8.12
CA ARG A 15 37.84 -12.79 9.44
C ARG A 15 38.84 -13.92 9.37
N LYS A 16 39.49 -14.18 10.49
CA LYS A 16 40.40 -15.32 10.66
C LYS A 16 39.59 -16.61 10.79
N ILE A 17 40.08 -17.67 10.16
CA ILE A 17 39.62 -19.04 10.42
C ILE A 17 40.83 -19.91 10.77
N ALA A 18 40.69 -20.67 11.86
CA ALA A 18 41.70 -21.65 12.26
C ALA A 18 41.69 -22.82 11.26
N LEU A 19 42.87 -23.17 10.75
CA LEU A 19 43.05 -24.33 9.89
C LEU A 19 43.11 -25.59 10.77
N GLU A 20 42.10 -26.47 10.66
CA GLU A 20 42.18 -27.81 11.23
C GLU A 20 43.45 -28.49 10.68
N ASN A 21 44.29 -29.01 11.59
CA ASN A 21 45.63 -29.57 11.36
C ASN A 21 46.84 -28.62 11.22
N ARG A 22 46.78 -27.33 11.59
CA ARG A 22 47.98 -26.48 11.70
C ARG A 22 48.22 -25.92 13.10
N VAL A 23 49.46 -25.45 13.34
CA VAL A 23 49.90 -24.80 14.58
C VAL A 23 49.01 -23.58 14.88
N VAL A 24 48.70 -23.33 16.16
CA VAL A 24 47.75 -22.29 16.65
C VAL A 24 47.95 -20.89 16.02
N CYS A 25 49.16 -20.56 15.58
CA CYS A 25 49.51 -19.26 15.00
C CYS A 25 49.23 -19.13 13.48
N CYS A 26 48.78 -20.20 12.80
CA CYS A 26 48.46 -20.18 11.37
C CYS A 26 46.95 -20.13 11.16
N TYR A 27 46.47 -19.05 10.54
CA TYR A 27 45.07 -18.85 10.16
C TYR A 27 44.98 -18.45 8.69
N ASP A 28 43.81 -18.68 8.09
CA ASP A 28 43.45 -18.13 6.79
C ASP A 28 42.48 -16.95 6.95
N CYS A 29 42.53 -16.02 6.01
CA CYS A 29 41.61 -14.89 5.94
C CYS A 29 40.46 -15.22 4.97
N ILE A 30 39.24 -15.29 5.48
CA ILE A 30 38.04 -15.51 4.67
C ILE A 30 37.12 -14.29 4.75
N PRO A 31 36.39 -13.95 3.66
CA PRO A 31 35.50 -12.82 3.67
C PRO A 31 34.38 -13.00 4.71
N CYS A 32 33.91 -11.90 5.28
CA CYS A 32 32.78 -11.92 6.20
C CYS A 32 31.50 -12.48 5.53
N PRO A 33 30.64 -13.18 6.30
CA PRO A 33 29.35 -13.66 5.83
C PRO A 33 28.44 -12.57 5.26
N ASN A 34 27.33 -12.99 4.65
CA ASN A 34 26.32 -12.05 4.17
C ASN A 34 25.72 -11.23 5.31
N ASN A 35 25.61 -9.92 5.08
CA ASN A 35 25.15 -8.93 6.05
C ASN A 35 26.00 -8.77 7.33
N GLU A 36 27.26 -9.21 7.30
CA GLU A 36 28.25 -8.97 8.36
C GLU A 36 29.43 -8.15 7.83
N ILE A 37 30.09 -7.41 8.72
CA ILE A 37 31.22 -6.55 8.41
C ILE A 37 32.41 -6.76 9.35
N SER A 38 33.58 -6.34 8.90
CA SER A 38 34.78 -6.17 9.72
C SER A 38 35.43 -4.84 9.35
N ASN A 39 35.49 -3.91 10.31
CA ASN A 39 36.14 -2.60 10.14
C ASN A 39 37.61 -2.59 10.59
N GLU A 40 38.01 -3.59 11.38
CA GLU A 40 39.34 -3.73 11.98
C GLU A 40 40.14 -4.87 11.33
N THR A 41 41.46 -4.85 11.54
CA THR A 41 42.35 -5.92 11.07
C THR A 41 42.42 -7.07 12.07
N ASP A 42 42.62 -8.30 11.60
CA ASP A 42 42.83 -9.49 12.42
C ASP A 42 41.67 -9.85 13.38
N VAL A 43 40.42 -9.67 12.94
CA VAL A 43 39.24 -10.07 13.72
C VAL A 43 38.96 -11.58 13.63
N ASP A 44 38.52 -12.18 14.74
CA ASP A 44 38.10 -13.60 14.80
C ASP A 44 36.64 -13.79 14.36
N GLN A 45 35.80 -12.77 14.57
CA GLN A 45 34.37 -12.79 14.25
C GLN A 45 33.96 -11.48 13.59
N CYS A 46 33.09 -11.56 12.59
CA CYS A 46 32.49 -10.39 11.96
C CYS A 46 31.28 -9.92 12.76
N VAL A 47 30.94 -8.65 12.61
CA VAL A 47 29.79 -8.03 13.28
C VAL A 47 28.63 -7.92 12.30
N LYS A 48 27.45 -8.35 12.72
CA LYS A 48 26.23 -8.23 11.91
C LYS A 48 25.76 -6.78 11.83
N CYS A 49 25.40 -6.33 10.63
CA CYS A 49 24.81 -5.01 10.46
C CYS A 49 23.42 -4.91 11.13
N PRO A 50 23.05 -3.74 11.69
CA PRO A 50 21.71 -3.45 12.18
C PRO A 50 20.63 -3.67 11.11
N GLU A 51 19.38 -3.90 11.50
CA GLU A 51 18.28 -4.26 10.55
C GLU A 51 18.02 -3.20 9.46
N ASN A 52 18.21 -1.92 9.80
CA ASN A 52 18.08 -0.77 8.90
C ASN A 52 19.26 -0.60 7.93
N GLN A 53 20.32 -1.40 8.08
CA GLN A 53 21.56 -1.28 7.32
C GLN A 53 21.95 -2.58 6.63
N TYR A 54 22.77 -2.49 5.59
CA TYR A 54 23.34 -3.64 4.89
C TYR A 54 24.85 -3.50 4.73
N ALA A 55 25.56 -4.63 4.73
CA ALA A 55 27.01 -4.62 4.50
C ALA A 55 27.34 -4.18 3.06
N ASN A 56 28.29 -3.26 2.89
CA ASN A 56 28.79 -2.89 1.57
C ASN A 56 29.47 -4.08 0.85
N THR A 57 29.74 -3.95 -0.45
CA THR A 57 30.38 -5.00 -1.26
C THR A 57 31.71 -5.47 -0.68
N GLU A 58 32.46 -4.56 -0.07
CA GLU A 58 33.76 -4.85 0.56
C GLU A 58 33.65 -5.42 1.99
N LYS A 59 32.44 -5.55 2.55
CA LYS A 59 32.16 -5.99 3.93
C LYS A 59 32.86 -5.17 5.03
N LYS A 60 33.15 -3.89 4.77
CA LYS A 60 33.84 -3.00 5.72
C LYS A 60 32.90 -2.09 6.50
N HIS A 61 31.80 -1.70 5.88
CA HIS A 61 30.88 -0.71 6.43
C HIS A 61 29.43 -1.15 6.24
N CYS A 62 28.60 -0.82 7.22
CA CYS A 62 27.15 -0.90 7.09
C CYS A 62 26.65 0.38 6.42
N LEU A 63 25.86 0.21 5.36
CA LEU A 63 25.22 1.29 4.60
C LEU A 63 23.74 1.31 4.93
N GLU A 64 23.18 2.51 5.04
CA GLU A 64 21.73 2.69 5.24
C GLU A 64 21.00 2.19 3.99
N LYS A 65 20.00 1.33 4.17
CA LYS A 65 19.23 0.82 3.04
C LYS A 65 18.23 1.91 2.57
N SER A 66 18.08 2.10 1.25
CA SER A 66 17.18 3.11 0.66
C SER A 66 15.73 2.64 0.57
N VAL A 67 14.78 3.57 0.64
CA VAL A 67 13.34 3.30 0.66
C VAL A 67 12.75 3.45 -0.74
N SER A 68 12.19 2.38 -1.30
CA SER A 68 11.52 2.42 -2.61
C SER A 68 10.04 2.75 -2.46
N PHE A 69 9.58 3.85 -3.05
CA PHE A 69 8.17 4.26 -3.14
C PHE A 69 7.83 4.60 -4.58
N LEU A 70 6.54 4.55 -4.96
CA LEU A 70 6.10 5.01 -6.28
C LEU A 70 6.26 6.53 -6.33
N ALA A 71 7.38 7.00 -6.86
CA ALA A 71 7.70 8.41 -6.87
C ALA A 71 6.82 9.12 -7.89
N HIS A 72 6.43 10.36 -7.58
CA HIS A 72 5.71 11.22 -8.54
C HIS A 72 6.54 11.50 -9.80
N GLU A 73 7.86 11.36 -9.68
CA GLU A 73 8.86 11.54 -10.73
C GLU A 73 9.06 10.28 -11.59
N ASP A 74 8.53 9.13 -11.17
CA ASP A 74 8.52 7.93 -12.00
C ASP A 74 7.49 8.10 -13.14
N PRO A 75 7.78 7.62 -14.36
CA PRO A 75 6.87 7.75 -15.50
C PRO A 75 5.50 7.09 -15.24
N LEU A 76 5.48 6.02 -14.44
CA LEU A 76 4.25 5.36 -13.99
C LEU A 76 3.46 6.22 -12.98
N GLY A 77 4.16 6.83 -12.02
CA GLY A 77 3.54 7.72 -11.04
C GLY A 77 2.87 8.91 -11.71
N LEU A 78 3.58 9.58 -12.63
CA LEU A 78 3.08 10.72 -13.38
C LEU A 78 1.92 10.36 -14.32
N ALA A 79 1.97 9.20 -14.99
CA ALA A 79 0.85 8.74 -15.83
C ALA A 79 -0.42 8.50 -15.00
N LEU A 80 -0.29 7.89 -13.82
CA LEU A 80 -1.41 7.63 -12.92
C LEU A 80 -2.00 8.93 -12.35
N THR A 81 -1.17 9.93 -12.01
CA THR A 81 -1.64 11.20 -11.47
C THR A 81 -2.42 11.99 -12.50
N ILE A 82 -1.91 12.10 -13.72
CA ILE A 82 -2.59 12.76 -14.83
C ILE A 82 -3.92 12.07 -15.11
N THR A 83 -3.93 10.74 -15.20
CA THR A 83 -5.14 9.97 -15.49
C THR A 83 -6.20 10.17 -14.40
N ALA A 84 -5.82 10.10 -13.13
CA ALA A 84 -6.72 10.33 -12.00
C ALA A 84 -7.32 11.75 -12.02
N LEU A 85 -6.51 12.78 -12.29
CA LEU A 85 -6.97 14.16 -12.40
C LEU A 85 -7.91 14.37 -13.59
N CYS A 86 -7.58 13.82 -14.76
CA CYS A 86 -8.43 13.90 -15.94
C CYS A 86 -9.80 13.24 -15.72
N LEU A 87 -9.83 12.03 -15.15
CA LEU A 87 -11.08 11.32 -14.86
C LEU A 87 -11.90 12.04 -13.79
N SER A 88 -11.25 12.56 -12.74
CA SER A 88 -11.90 13.38 -11.72
C SER A 88 -12.55 14.62 -12.34
N ALA A 89 -11.82 15.38 -13.15
CA ALA A 89 -12.33 16.55 -13.85
C ALA A 89 -13.51 16.20 -14.77
N LEU A 90 -13.41 15.13 -15.54
CA LEU A 90 -14.49 14.66 -16.41
C LEU A 90 -15.76 14.35 -15.61
N THR A 91 -15.64 13.61 -14.50
CA THR A 91 -16.81 13.30 -13.65
C THR A 91 -17.43 14.54 -13.01
N ALA A 92 -16.61 15.53 -12.62
CA ALA A 92 -17.08 16.80 -12.08
C ALA A 92 -17.83 17.62 -13.14
N VAL A 93 -17.34 17.65 -14.38
CA VAL A 93 -18.04 18.28 -15.51
C VAL A 93 -19.38 17.61 -15.76
N VAL A 94 -19.42 16.27 -15.79
CA VAL A 94 -20.67 15.52 -15.95
C VAL A 94 -21.64 15.84 -14.81
N LEU A 95 -21.18 15.89 -13.56
CA LEU A 95 -21.99 16.30 -12.42
C LEU A 95 -22.54 17.72 -12.59
N GLY A 96 -21.70 18.67 -13.02
CA GLY A 96 -22.12 20.04 -13.33
C GLY A 96 -23.21 20.11 -14.40
N VAL A 97 -23.08 19.32 -15.47
CA VAL A 97 -24.10 19.19 -16.53
C VAL A 97 -25.41 18.62 -15.97
N PHE A 98 -25.33 17.59 -15.13
CA PHE A 98 -26.50 16.97 -14.48
C PHE A 98 -27.20 17.90 -13.46
N VAL A 99 -26.45 18.78 -12.79
CA VAL A 99 -27.00 19.81 -11.90
C VAL A 99 -27.65 20.93 -12.70
N LYS A 100 -26.99 21.42 -13.76
CA LYS A 100 -27.54 22.46 -14.64
C LYS A 100 -28.81 21.99 -15.36
N ASN A 101 -28.83 20.75 -15.82
CA ASN A 101 -29.97 20.15 -16.52
C ASN A 101 -30.92 19.39 -15.59
N ARG A 102 -30.99 19.75 -14.29
CA ARG A 102 -31.78 18.99 -13.31
C ARG A 102 -33.23 18.79 -13.74
N ASP A 103 -33.80 19.75 -14.46
CA ASP A 103 -35.20 19.78 -14.85
C ASP A 103 -35.50 19.08 -16.18
N THR A 104 -34.49 18.51 -16.84
CA THR A 104 -34.69 17.66 -18.01
C THR A 104 -35.40 16.35 -17.63
N PRO A 105 -36.27 15.83 -18.52
CA PRO A 105 -36.99 14.58 -18.27
C PRO A 105 -36.05 13.38 -18.06
N ILE A 106 -34.85 13.41 -18.66
CA ILE A 106 -33.81 12.39 -18.50
C ILE A 106 -33.31 12.33 -17.05
N VAL A 107 -32.96 13.48 -16.46
CA VAL A 107 -32.46 13.58 -15.08
C VAL A 107 -33.56 13.36 -14.05
N LYS A 108 -34.82 13.62 -14.40
CA LYS A 108 -35.99 13.39 -13.54
C LYS A 108 -36.47 11.93 -13.57
N ALA A 109 -36.33 11.26 -14.71
CA ALA A 109 -36.61 9.83 -14.86
C ALA A 109 -35.55 8.96 -14.16
N ASN A 110 -34.30 9.41 -14.14
CA ASN A 110 -33.29 8.84 -13.28
C ASN A 110 -33.44 9.37 -11.84
N ASN A 111 -33.18 8.56 -10.82
CA ASN A 111 -33.25 9.04 -9.44
C ASN A 111 -32.11 10.06 -9.21
N ARG A 112 -32.45 11.36 -9.19
CA ARG A 112 -31.50 12.49 -9.06
C ARG A 112 -30.48 12.28 -7.94
N ALA A 113 -30.95 11.83 -6.77
CA ALA A 113 -30.10 11.60 -5.62
C ALA A 113 -29.06 10.50 -5.89
N LEU A 114 -29.47 9.35 -6.45
CA LEU A 114 -28.54 8.27 -6.78
C LEU A 114 -27.52 8.68 -7.83
N SER A 115 -27.94 9.42 -8.85
CA SER A 115 -27.04 9.87 -9.91
C SER A 115 -26.00 10.86 -9.37
N TYR A 116 -26.39 11.79 -8.50
CA TYR A 116 -25.46 12.71 -7.84
C TYR A 116 -24.53 11.97 -6.88
N THR A 117 -25.06 11.07 -6.04
CA THR A 117 -24.23 10.29 -5.11
C THR A 117 -23.21 9.43 -5.85
N LEU A 118 -23.59 8.83 -6.98
CA LEU A 118 -22.69 8.04 -7.82
C LEU A 118 -21.57 8.89 -8.41
N LEU A 119 -21.89 10.03 -9.00
CA LEU A 119 -20.90 10.91 -9.61
C LEU A 119 -19.94 11.47 -8.56
N ILE A 120 -20.45 11.94 -7.41
CA ILE A 120 -19.63 12.43 -6.29
C ILE A 120 -18.70 11.33 -5.77
N THR A 121 -19.21 10.11 -5.60
CA THR A 121 -18.41 8.96 -5.17
C THR A 121 -17.28 8.66 -6.16
N LEU A 122 -17.58 8.63 -7.46
CA LEU A 122 -16.56 8.40 -8.48
C LEU A 122 -15.47 9.46 -8.46
N THR A 123 -15.84 10.73 -8.33
CA THR A 123 -14.87 11.84 -8.23
C THR A 123 -13.95 11.65 -7.01
N ILE A 124 -14.51 11.31 -5.85
CA ILE A 124 -13.73 11.02 -4.63
C ILE A 124 -12.83 9.81 -4.85
N CYS A 125 -13.32 8.72 -5.42
CA CYS A 125 -12.52 7.51 -5.69
C CYS A 125 -11.32 7.81 -6.59
N PHE A 126 -11.48 8.60 -7.66
CA PHE A 126 -10.35 8.99 -8.52
C PHE A 126 -9.32 9.85 -7.78
N LEU A 127 -9.76 10.79 -6.93
CA LEU A 127 -8.87 11.60 -6.10
C LEU A 127 -8.15 10.76 -5.03
N CYS A 128 -8.82 9.76 -4.47
CA CYS A 128 -8.24 8.85 -3.49
C CYS A 128 -7.03 8.07 -4.04
N SER A 129 -7.03 7.72 -5.33
CA SER A 129 -5.88 7.08 -5.98
C SER A 129 -4.59 7.91 -5.91
N LEU A 130 -4.69 9.25 -5.81
CA LEU A 130 -3.54 10.13 -5.67
C LEU A 130 -2.86 9.98 -4.30
N LEU A 131 -3.59 9.58 -3.26
CA LEU A 131 -3.06 9.36 -1.90
C LEU A 131 -2.16 8.12 -1.82
N PHE A 132 -2.17 7.27 -2.86
CA PHE A 132 -1.25 6.15 -3.01
C PHE A 132 0.10 6.54 -3.62
N ILE A 133 0.23 7.75 -4.17
CA ILE A 133 1.40 8.20 -4.91
C ILE A 133 2.19 9.19 -4.05
N GLY A 134 3.45 8.88 -3.75
CA GLY A 134 4.32 9.70 -2.91
C GLY A 134 5.02 8.92 -1.79
N ARG A 135 5.77 9.64 -0.94
CA ARG A 135 6.58 9.04 0.13
C ARG A 135 5.67 8.54 1.27
N PRO A 136 5.69 7.23 1.61
CA PRO A 136 4.88 6.71 2.69
C PRO A 136 5.39 7.24 4.04
N ASN A 137 4.49 7.87 4.79
CA ASN A 137 4.63 8.20 6.20
C ASN A 137 3.67 7.31 7.01
N THR A 138 3.87 7.17 8.33
CA THR A 138 3.03 6.30 9.18
C THR A 138 1.54 6.67 9.06
N ALA A 139 1.25 7.98 8.96
CA ALA A 139 -0.10 8.48 8.72
C ALA A 139 -0.64 8.08 7.34
N THR A 140 0.17 8.16 6.27
CA THR A 140 -0.29 7.81 4.92
C THR A 140 -0.49 6.30 4.76
N CYS A 141 0.27 5.47 5.48
CA CYS A 141 0.05 4.02 5.54
C CYS A 141 -1.33 3.66 6.13
N ILE A 142 -1.70 4.27 7.26
CA ILE A 142 -3.04 4.12 7.86
C ILE A 142 -4.15 4.64 6.92
N LEU A 143 -3.93 5.81 6.34
CA LEU A 143 -4.87 6.46 5.42
C LEU A 143 -5.07 5.63 4.15
N GLN A 144 -4.02 5.10 3.53
CA GLN A 144 -4.10 4.29 2.32
C GLN A 144 -4.99 3.06 2.51
N GLN A 145 -4.76 2.27 3.56
CA GLN A 145 -5.54 1.06 3.81
C GLN A 145 -7.02 1.37 4.07
N THR A 146 -7.28 2.41 4.87
CA THR A 146 -8.64 2.85 5.19
C THR A 146 -9.36 3.37 3.96
N ILE A 147 -8.70 4.23 3.19
CA ILE A 147 -9.24 4.83 1.97
C ILE A 147 -9.49 3.76 0.91
N PHE A 148 -8.61 2.77 0.74
CA PHE A 148 -8.85 1.67 -0.20
C PHE A 148 -10.13 0.91 0.14
N GLY A 149 -10.26 0.48 1.40
CA GLY A 149 -11.43 -0.27 1.86
C GLY A 149 -12.72 0.54 1.76
N VAL A 150 -12.69 1.81 2.14
CA VAL A 150 -13.83 2.71 2.02
C VAL A 150 -14.19 2.97 0.56
N ALA A 151 -13.23 3.35 -0.28
CA ALA A 151 -13.47 3.64 -1.70
C ALA A 151 -14.03 2.42 -2.45
N PHE A 152 -13.47 1.23 -2.23
CA PHE A 152 -13.96 -0.02 -2.81
C PHE A 152 -15.39 -0.32 -2.37
N THR A 153 -15.68 -0.17 -1.07
CA THR A 153 -17.03 -0.41 -0.54
C THR A 153 -18.05 0.58 -1.09
N VAL A 154 -17.70 1.87 -1.18
CA VAL A 154 -18.62 2.88 -1.72
C VAL A 154 -18.87 2.62 -3.21
N ALA A 155 -17.83 2.26 -3.97
CA ALA A 155 -17.96 1.91 -5.39
C ALA A 155 -18.89 0.72 -5.60
N LEU A 156 -18.67 -0.40 -4.90
CA LEU A 156 -19.52 -1.59 -4.99
C LEU A 156 -20.96 -1.29 -4.55
N SER A 157 -21.15 -0.60 -3.43
CA SER A 157 -22.47 -0.25 -2.92
C SER A 157 -23.25 0.62 -3.90
N THR A 158 -22.56 1.53 -4.58
CA THR A 158 -23.13 2.41 -5.60
C THR A 158 -23.55 1.62 -6.85
N VAL A 159 -22.70 0.72 -7.33
CA VAL A 159 -23.01 -0.17 -8.47
C VAL A 159 -24.21 -1.06 -8.12
N LEU A 160 -24.23 -1.64 -6.92
CA LEU A 160 -25.31 -2.48 -6.42
C LEU A 160 -26.63 -1.69 -6.35
N ALA A 161 -26.62 -0.50 -5.75
CA ALA A 161 -27.80 0.36 -5.67
C ALA A 161 -28.35 0.72 -7.05
N LYS A 162 -27.46 1.00 -8.02
CA LYS A 162 -27.87 1.28 -9.40
C LYS A 162 -28.45 0.05 -10.09
N ALA A 163 -27.82 -1.11 -9.94
CA ALA A 163 -28.28 -2.38 -10.50
C ALA A 163 -29.67 -2.75 -9.95
N ILE A 164 -29.88 -2.64 -8.63
CA ILE A 164 -31.18 -2.88 -7.99
C ILE A 164 -32.23 -1.91 -8.54
N THR A 165 -31.90 -0.63 -8.69
CA THR A 165 -32.83 0.37 -9.25
C THR A 165 -33.25 0.01 -10.68
N VAL A 166 -32.31 -0.44 -11.51
CA VAL A 166 -32.58 -0.91 -12.88
C VAL A 166 -33.45 -2.17 -12.86
N VAL A 167 -33.12 -3.16 -12.01
CA VAL A 167 -33.90 -4.40 -11.87
C VAL A 167 -35.34 -4.09 -11.43
N ILE A 168 -35.54 -3.20 -10.45
CA ILE A 168 -36.87 -2.78 -10.00
C ILE A 168 -37.65 -2.08 -11.13
N ALA A 169 -36.98 -1.29 -11.97
CA ALA A 169 -37.62 -0.60 -13.09
C ALA A 169 -38.08 -1.57 -14.20
N PHE A 170 -37.34 -2.67 -14.45
CA PHE A 170 -37.62 -3.59 -15.55
C PHE A 170 -38.38 -4.88 -15.12
N LYS A 171 -38.33 -5.29 -13.85
CA LYS A 171 -39.04 -6.49 -13.37
C LYS A 171 -40.48 -6.16 -12.98
N ILE A 172 -41.41 -6.60 -13.83
CA ILE A 172 -42.88 -6.57 -13.65
C ILE A 172 -43.37 -7.53 -12.53
N THR A 173 -42.48 -8.35 -11.95
CA THR A 173 -42.83 -9.48 -11.07
C THR A 173 -43.08 -9.13 -9.60
N PHE A 174 -42.77 -7.89 -9.17
CA PHE A 174 -43.07 -7.46 -7.80
C PHE A 174 -44.49 -6.88 -7.73
N PRO A 175 -45.26 -7.16 -6.65
CA PRO A 175 -46.60 -6.58 -6.50
C PRO A 175 -46.49 -5.06 -6.55
N GLY A 176 -47.32 -4.40 -7.36
CA GLY A 176 -47.20 -2.96 -7.67
C GLY A 176 -47.18 -2.05 -6.44
N ARG A 177 -47.73 -2.51 -5.30
CA ARG A 177 -47.66 -1.82 -4.00
C ARG A 177 -46.25 -1.84 -3.39
N MET A 178 -45.51 -2.94 -3.52
CA MET A 178 -44.15 -3.10 -3.01
C MET A 178 -43.12 -2.37 -3.88
N VAL A 179 -43.27 -2.39 -5.21
CA VAL A 179 -42.44 -1.57 -6.13
C VAL A 179 -42.65 -0.08 -5.85
N ARG A 180 -43.91 0.34 -5.72
CA ARG A 180 -44.26 1.72 -5.40
C ARG A 180 -43.73 2.12 -4.03
N TRP A 181 -43.79 1.25 -3.02
CA TRP A 181 -43.22 1.50 -1.70
C TRP A 181 -41.68 1.57 -1.73
N LEU A 182 -40.98 0.67 -2.44
CA LEU A 182 -39.51 0.72 -2.57
C LEU A 182 -39.02 1.95 -3.32
N MET A 183 -39.69 2.35 -4.40
CA MET A 183 -39.37 3.58 -5.13
C MET A 183 -39.65 4.83 -4.28
N ILE A 184 -40.76 4.86 -3.53
CA ILE A 184 -41.13 5.99 -2.66
C ILE A 184 -40.21 6.07 -1.43
N SER A 185 -39.84 4.94 -0.85
CA SER A 185 -39.01 4.85 0.36
C SER A 185 -37.55 5.25 0.13
N ARG A 186 -37.12 5.48 -1.13
CA ARG A 186 -35.72 5.75 -1.49
C ARG A 186 -34.76 4.69 -0.91
N ALA A 187 -35.22 3.45 -0.72
CA ALA A 187 -34.46 2.39 -0.09
C ALA A 187 -33.07 2.14 -0.73
N PRO A 188 -32.89 2.23 -2.07
CA PRO A 188 -31.56 2.10 -2.69
C PRO A 188 -30.58 3.21 -2.27
N ASN A 189 -31.08 4.40 -1.88
CA ASN A 189 -30.25 5.50 -1.41
C ASN A 189 -29.70 5.24 0.00
N LEU A 190 -30.35 4.37 0.78
CA LEU A 190 -29.90 3.99 2.14
C LEU A 190 -28.83 2.90 2.11
N ILE A 191 -28.69 2.17 1.00
CA ILE A 191 -27.67 1.12 0.84
C ILE A 191 -26.26 1.72 1.00
N ILE A 192 -26.02 2.86 0.33
CA ILE A 192 -24.72 3.53 0.34
C ILE A 192 -24.31 3.94 1.77
N PRO A 193 -25.08 4.75 2.54
CA PRO A 193 -24.70 5.16 3.88
C PRO A 193 -24.58 3.98 4.86
N VAL A 194 -25.45 2.96 4.75
CA VAL A 194 -25.40 1.77 5.61
C VAL A 194 -24.13 0.97 5.35
N CYS A 195 -23.81 0.67 4.08
CA CYS A 195 -22.59 -0.05 3.73
C CYS A 195 -21.33 0.75 4.11
N THR A 196 -21.32 2.07 3.92
CA THR A 196 -20.20 2.90 4.36
C THR A 196 -20.02 2.92 5.87
N LEU A 197 -21.12 2.95 6.64
CA LEU A 197 -21.07 2.95 8.10
C LEU A 197 -20.51 1.61 8.62
N VAL A 198 -20.97 0.49 8.05
CA VAL A 198 -20.44 -0.84 8.36
C VAL A 198 -18.94 -0.91 8.07
N GLN A 199 -18.50 -0.40 6.92
CA GLN A 199 -17.07 -0.39 6.58
C GLN A 199 -16.25 0.49 7.52
N LEU A 200 -16.75 1.66 7.92
CA LEU A 200 -16.07 2.52 8.90
C LEU A 200 -15.94 1.84 10.26
N VAL A 201 -16.97 1.11 10.71
CA VAL A 201 -16.92 0.33 11.95
C VAL A 201 -15.90 -0.81 11.84
N LEU A 202 -15.90 -1.56 10.74
CA LEU A 202 -14.94 -2.64 10.50
C LEU A 202 -13.50 -2.11 10.43
N CYS A 203 -13.26 -1.00 9.72
CA CYS A 203 -11.97 -0.33 9.68
C CYS A 203 -11.57 0.20 11.08
N GLY A 204 -12.50 0.72 11.86
CA GLY A 204 -12.27 1.17 13.23
C GLY A 204 -11.87 0.04 14.18
N ILE A 205 -12.57 -1.10 14.10
CA ILE A 205 -12.24 -2.32 14.86
C ILE A 205 -10.86 -2.81 14.44
N TRP A 206 -10.59 -2.89 13.12
CA TRP A 206 -9.29 -3.30 12.59
C TRP A 206 -8.15 -2.42 13.08
N MET A 207 -8.32 -1.10 13.07
CA MET A 207 -7.32 -0.16 13.60
C MET A 207 -7.08 -0.34 15.11
N ALA A 208 -8.13 -0.68 15.87
CA ALA A 208 -8.01 -0.90 17.31
C ALA A 208 -7.32 -2.23 17.65
N THR A 209 -7.58 -3.28 16.87
CA THR A 209 -7.02 -4.63 17.12
C THR A 209 -5.67 -4.85 16.46
N SER A 210 -5.40 -4.18 15.34
CA SER A 210 -4.24 -4.40 14.48
C SER A 210 -3.87 -3.11 13.73
N PRO A 211 -3.35 -2.08 14.44
CA PRO A 211 -2.93 -0.85 13.79
C PRO A 211 -1.88 -1.18 12.73
N PRO A 212 -2.05 -0.73 11.47
CA PRO A 212 -1.06 -1.00 10.43
C PRO A 212 0.25 -0.34 10.84
N PHE A 213 1.29 -1.16 10.90
CA PHE A 213 2.65 -0.72 11.18
C PHE A 213 3.44 -0.75 9.89
N ILE A 214 4.46 0.10 9.82
CA ILE A 214 5.40 0.07 8.71
C ILE A 214 6.22 -1.21 8.90
N ASP A 215 6.12 -2.18 7.97
CA ASP A 215 7.13 -3.24 7.92
C ASP A 215 8.30 -2.77 7.10
N GLN A 216 9.46 -3.28 7.48
CA GLN A 216 10.67 -3.15 6.70
C GLN A 216 11.06 -4.57 6.28
N ASP A 217 10.71 -4.95 5.05
CA ASP A 217 11.16 -6.23 4.50
C ASP A 217 12.66 -6.12 4.17
N ALA A 218 13.46 -6.32 5.20
CA ALA A 218 14.91 -6.21 5.22
C ALA A 218 15.63 -7.35 4.48
N TYR A 219 14.89 -8.37 4.01
CA TYR A 219 15.39 -9.64 3.48
C TYR A 219 15.10 -9.86 1.98
N ALA A 220 14.31 -9.00 1.34
CA ALA A 220 13.84 -9.23 -0.03
C ALA A 220 14.95 -9.08 -1.09
N GLU A 221 15.85 -8.09 -0.96
CA GLU A 221 17.01 -7.92 -1.86
C GLU A 221 18.24 -7.29 -1.17
N PRO A 222 19.47 -7.69 -1.56
CA PRO A 222 20.70 -7.03 -1.09
C PRO A 222 20.80 -5.61 -1.68
N GLY A 223 20.45 -4.60 -0.87
CA GLY A 223 20.73 -3.19 -1.16
C GLY A 223 19.51 -2.26 -1.14
N HIS A 224 18.28 -2.76 -1.02
CA HIS A 224 17.05 -1.94 -0.98
C HIS A 224 16.18 -2.36 0.23
N ILE A 225 15.65 -1.41 1.02
CA ILE A 225 14.49 -1.70 1.89
C ILE A 225 13.25 -1.42 1.05
N ILE A 226 12.44 -2.44 0.83
CA ILE A 226 11.07 -2.17 0.43
C ILE A 226 10.33 -1.76 1.70
N ILE A 227 10.04 -0.47 1.84
CA ILE A 227 9.13 0.01 2.89
C ILE A 227 7.73 -0.33 2.41
N LEU A 228 7.17 -1.42 2.94
CA LEU A 228 5.78 -1.75 2.76
C LEU A 228 5.00 -1.32 4.00
N CYS A 229 3.80 -0.79 3.77
CA CYS A 229 2.81 -0.68 4.83
C CYS A 229 2.32 -2.11 5.14
N ASN A 230 2.74 -2.71 6.26
CA ASN A 230 2.19 -4.02 6.64
C ASN A 230 0.72 -3.82 7.00
N LYS A 231 -0.15 -4.63 6.40
CA LYS A 231 -1.57 -4.59 6.68
C LYS A 231 -1.93 -5.11 8.08
N GLY A 232 -1.02 -5.81 8.75
CA GLY A 232 -1.26 -6.47 10.02
C GLY A 232 -2.13 -7.72 9.83
N SER A 233 -1.75 -8.81 10.49
CA SER A 233 -2.36 -10.15 10.42
C SER A 233 -2.23 -10.88 9.07
N ALA A 234 -1.25 -11.80 9.03
CA ALA A 234 -1.11 -12.84 8.01
C ALA A 234 -2.30 -13.83 7.95
N VAL A 235 -3.28 -13.72 8.85
CA VAL A 235 -4.41 -14.66 8.97
C VAL A 235 -5.59 -14.27 8.07
N ALA A 236 -5.69 -13.00 7.63
CA ALA A 236 -6.77 -12.57 6.74
C ALA A 236 -6.44 -12.72 5.24
N PHE A 237 -5.19 -13.06 4.90
CA PHE A 237 -4.69 -13.19 3.53
C PHE A 237 -4.00 -14.54 3.31
N HIS A 238 -4.47 -15.59 3.99
CA HIS A 238 -4.01 -16.97 3.80
C HIS A 238 -5.04 -17.83 3.07
#